data_AF-A0AAN6SBE1-F1
#
_entry.id   AF-A0AAN6SBE1-F1
#
_cell.length_a   1.000
_cell.length_b   1.000
_cell.length_c   1.000
_cell.angle_alpha   90.00
_cell.angle_beta   90.00
_cell.angle_gamma   90.00
#
_symmetry.space_group_name_H-M   'P 1'
#
loop_
_entity.id
_entity.type
_entity.pdbx_description
1 polymer ?
#
loop_
_entity_poly.entity_id
_entity_poly.type
_entity_poly.pdbx_seq_one_letter_code
_entity_poly.pdbx_strand_id
1 'polypeptide(L)'
;MGTFAINDRTEEFRQIVAAAQRRQAAKPGKQRLLDTAQQHAANSDAQPRRSEFARGAAEIGRGISATMAKLEKLAQLAKKKTLFDDRPVEINELTFVIKQDLSSLNEKIRNLQDLSRRLHPKLDQEGENNKNILLLLQGKLGDVGANFKDVLEIRTKNIQASRSRTENFVSSVGQHAHASLQQSASPLYGTPSRGTPAPGQQDLISLNPMGDQQMQLQMLEEGQNTYVQQRGQAIEAIESTINELGSIFGQLAAMVSEQSEMIQRIDANTEDVVENVEGAQKELLKYWSRVSSNRWLLAKMFGVLPFLVFFTPRTPSTITKMATKTFKLNTGADIPALGLGTWQGEPTLVKDAVVAALKAGYRLIDTAYCYGNEEYVGAGLKEAFDQGIVKREDVFVVTKLWATYTSRAEVGLEKSLKNLGLDYVDLFLVHWPLLMNPEGNDDRFPKLPNGERDLIRDYSHIQIWKNMEKLVETGKTKAIGVSNYSKRYLEELLPHATIVPAVNQIENHPQLPQQEIVDFCKEKGIHIMAYSPFGSTGSPVTSAEPVVKIAEKHGIKPTTVLLSYHLYRGSTVLPKSTNPDRIEANAKLIELDAEDQKLLNDYSEGLVKEGKVQRYVYPPFGVDFGFPDKS
;
A
#
# COMPACT_ATOMS: atom_id res chain seq x y z
N MET A 1 71.68 -20.05 68.83
CA MET A 1 72.03 -19.25 67.63
C MET A 1 71.30 -19.84 66.44
N GLY A 2 70.18 -19.23 66.04
CA GLY A 2 69.37 -19.66 64.89
C GLY A 2 69.48 -18.62 63.78
N THR A 3 70.06 -19.02 62.67
CA THR A 3 70.31 -18.23 61.45
C THR A 3 69.00 -17.92 60.73
N PHE A 4 68.61 -16.65 60.67
CA PHE A 4 67.53 -16.21 59.77
C PHE A 4 68.10 -16.11 58.35
N ALA A 5 67.69 -17.02 57.47
CA ALA A 5 67.95 -16.93 56.04
C ALA A 5 67.18 -15.74 55.47
N ILE A 6 67.88 -14.72 54.99
CA ILE A 6 67.30 -13.64 54.21
C ILE A 6 67.07 -14.19 52.81
N ASN A 7 65.81 -14.45 52.45
CA ASN A 7 65.46 -14.84 51.09
C ASN A 7 65.68 -13.65 50.15
N ASP A 8 66.65 -13.78 49.25
CA ASP A 8 66.90 -12.81 48.18
C ASP A 8 65.79 -12.89 47.13
N ARG A 9 64.88 -11.91 47.14
CA ARG A 9 63.76 -11.79 46.19
C ARG A 9 64.08 -10.87 45.00
N THR A 10 65.35 -10.58 44.76
CA THR A 10 65.79 -9.69 43.67
C THR A 10 65.37 -10.22 42.30
N GLU A 11 65.31 -11.54 42.13
CA GLU A 11 64.92 -12.16 40.87
C GLU A 11 63.42 -11.98 40.57
N GLU A 12 62.57 -12.14 41.59
CA GLU A 12 61.13 -11.86 41.48
C GLU A 12 60.85 -10.38 41.21
N PHE A 13 61.61 -9.47 41.85
CA PHE A 13 61.49 -8.04 41.59
C PHE A 13 61.89 -7.69 40.14
N ARG A 14 62.97 -8.27 39.62
CA ARG A 14 63.37 -8.07 38.21
C ARG A 14 62.33 -8.61 37.23
N GLN A 15 61.69 -9.74 37.53
CA GLN A 15 60.62 -10.30 36.68
C GLN A 15 59.37 -9.40 36.69
N ILE A 16 59.00 -8.83 37.84
CA ILE A 16 57.88 -7.88 37.94
C ILE A 16 58.19 -6.57 37.18
N VAL A 17 59.42 -6.06 37.29
CA VAL A 17 59.85 -4.85 36.56
C VAL A 17 59.86 -5.11 35.04
N ALA A 18 60.34 -6.26 34.59
CA ALA A 18 60.29 -6.65 33.17
C ALA A 18 58.86 -6.81 32.65
N ALA A 19 57.95 -7.37 33.46
CA ALA A 19 56.53 -7.48 33.12
C ALA A 19 55.82 -6.11 33.07
N ALA A 20 56.17 -5.19 33.97
CA ALA A 20 55.67 -3.82 33.99
C ALA A 20 56.19 -3.01 32.78
N GLN A 21 57.46 -3.17 32.40
CA GLN A 21 58.05 -2.56 31.21
C GLN A 21 57.41 -3.10 29.92
N ARG A 22 57.12 -4.41 29.83
CA ARG A 22 56.37 -4.99 28.70
C ARG A 22 54.93 -4.47 28.63
N ARG A 23 54.26 -4.25 29.77
CA ARG A 23 52.92 -3.62 29.81
C ARG A 23 52.94 -2.14 29.46
N GLN A 24 54.02 -1.41 29.75
CA GLN A 24 54.20 -0.02 29.30
C GLN A 24 54.54 0.07 27.82
N ALA A 25 55.31 -0.88 27.28
CA ALA A 25 55.61 -0.98 25.85
C ALA A 25 54.43 -1.48 25.00
N ALA A 26 53.47 -2.19 25.61
CA ALA A 26 52.27 -2.72 24.96
C ALA A 26 50.98 -1.91 25.27
N LYS A 27 51.10 -0.60 25.51
CA LYS A 27 49.96 0.31 25.33
C LYS A 27 49.93 0.75 23.85
N PRO A 28 48.83 0.50 23.11
CA PRO A 28 48.60 1.22 21.86
C PRO A 28 48.58 2.71 22.18
N GLY A 29 49.33 3.48 21.40
CA GLY A 29 49.41 4.92 21.55
C GLY A 29 48.02 5.54 21.59
N LYS A 30 47.85 6.55 22.46
CA LYS A 30 46.86 7.61 22.28
C LYS A 30 47.17 8.30 20.95
N GLN A 31 46.68 7.73 19.86
CA GLN A 31 46.73 8.30 18.53
C GLN A 31 45.29 8.36 18.02
N ARG A 32 44.68 9.52 18.30
CA ARG A 32 43.56 10.16 17.61
C ARG A 32 42.29 9.33 17.34
N LEU A 33 41.43 9.27 18.36
CA LEU A 33 39.97 9.16 18.18
C LEU A 33 39.32 10.50 17.73
N LEU A 34 40.11 11.40 17.16
CA LEU A 34 39.67 12.67 16.56
C LEU A 34 39.88 12.70 15.03
N ASP A 35 40.59 11.73 14.45
CA ASP A 35 40.83 11.71 13.00
C ASP A 35 39.66 11.10 12.20
N THR A 36 38.72 10.34 12.78
CA THR A 36 37.53 9.88 12.04
C THR A 36 36.48 10.99 11.92
N ALA A 37 36.36 11.85 12.93
CA ALA A 37 35.49 13.04 12.87
C ALA A 37 36.09 14.12 11.95
N GLN A 38 37.41 14.26 11.88
CA GLN A 38 38.08 15.17 10.94
C GLN A 38 38.31 14.58 9.54
N GLN A 39 38.35 13.25 9.35
CA GLN A 39 38.30 12.65 8.00
C GLN A 39 36.90 12.73 7.38
N HIS A 40 35.84 12.76 8.19
CA HIS A 40 34.50 13.10 7.70
C HIS A 40 34.29 14.60 7.48
N ALA A 41 35.06 15.47 8.14
CA ALA A 41 35.02 16.93 7.92
C ALA A 41 36.03 17.44 6.87
N ALA A 42 37.04 16.64 6.46
CA ALA A 42 37.98 16.99 5.39
C ALA A 42 37.63 16.38 4.03
N ASN A 43 36.60 15.52 3.97
CA ASN A 43 35.99 15.05 2.72
C ASN A 43 34.66 15.75 2.40
N SER A 44 34.33 16.85 3.08
CA SER A 44 33.12 17.63 2.79
C SER A 44 33.20 18.46 1.51
N ASP A 45 34.32 18.41 0.78
CA ASP A 45 34.48 19.00 -0.57
C ASP A 45 34.64 17.96 -1.69
N ALA A 46 34.45 16.66 -1.40
CA ALA A 46 34.40 15.63 -2.43
C ALA A 46 33.03 14.96 -2.42
N GLN A 47 32.21 15.29 -3.43
CA GLN A 47 31.02 14.52 -3.81
C GLN A 47 31.28 13.01 -3.64
N PRO A 48 30.42 12.25 -2.93
CA PRO A 48 30.66 10.83 -2.73
C PRO A 48 30.73 10.15 -4.10
N ARG A 49 31.88 9.57 -4.43
CA ARG A 49 32.05 8.76 -5.63
C ARG A 49 31.13 7.56 -5.50
N ARG A 50 29.93 7.66 -6.09
CA ARG A 50 28.96 6.57 -6.18
C ARG A 50 29.67 5.31 -6.66
N SER A 51 29.39 4.16 -6.04
CA SER A 51 29.87 2.88 -6.53
C SER A 51 29.47 2.72 -8.00
N GLU A 52 30.31 2.06 -8.80
CA GLU A 52 30.07 1.90 -10.24
C GLU A 52 28.68 1.27 -10.52
N PHE A 53 28.29 0.32 -9.67
CA PHE A 53 26.95 -0.26 -9.63
C PHE A 53 25.86 0.78 -9.34
N ALA A 54 25.98 1.60 -8.30
CA ALA A 54 25.00 2.63 -7.97
C ALA A 54 24.86 3.68 -9.08
N ARG A 55 25.95 3.97 -9.80
CA ARG A 55 25.93 4.88 -10.95
C ARG A 55 25.18 4.26 -12.13
N GLY A 56 25.42 2.97 -12.43
CA GLY A 56 24.68 2.22 -13.44
C GLY A 56 23.19 2.08 -13.10
N ALA A 57 22.86 1.74 -11.86
CA ALA A 57 21.48 1.65 -11.39
C ALA A 57 20.73 2.99 -11.48
N ALA A 58 21.39 4.10 -11.12
CA ALA A 58 20.82 5.44 -11.24
C ALA A 58 20.62 5.87 -12.70
N GLU A 59 21.51 5.47 -13.62
CA GLU A 59 21.35 5.71 -15.05
C GLU A 59 20.15 4.95 -15.62
N ILE A 60 20.02 3.66 -15.28
CA ILE A 60 18.87 2.84 -15.67
C ILE A 60 17.56 3.43 -15.11
N GLY A 61 17.54 3.81 -13.83
CA GLY A 61 16.35 4.43 -13.21
C GLY A 61 15.92 5.73 -13.89
N ARG A 62 16.89 6.58 -14.31
CA ARG A 62 16.60 7.79 -15.10
C ARG A 62 16.10 7.45 -16.49
N GLY A 63 16.68 6.44 -17.15
CA GLY A 63 16.23 5.95 -18.45
C GLY A 63 14.80 5.43 -18.41
N ILE A 64 14.45 4.59 -17.42
CA ILE A 64 13.08 4.10 -17.20
C ILE A 64 12.10 5.27 -17.04
N SER A 65 12.46 6.28 -16.23
CA SER A 65 11.62 7.46 -16.01
C SER A 65 11.43 8.29 -17.27
N ALA A 66 12.48 8.45 -18.08
CA ALA A 66 12.41 9.15 -19.37
C ALA A 66 11.53 8.39 -20.38
N THR A 67 11.64 7.06 -20.43
CA THR A 67 10.80 6.22 -21.29
C THR A 67 9.34 6.24 -20.83
N MET A 68 9.08 6.28 -19.53
CA MET A 68 7.72 6.41 -18.98
C MET A 68 7.07 7.74 -19.39
N ALA A 69 7.81 8.85 -19.40
CA ALA A 69 7.30 10.13 -19.88
C ALA A 69 6.96 10.11 -21.39
N LYS A 70 7.79 9.44 -22.21
CA LYS A 70 7.48 9.23 -23.65
C LYS A 70 6.25 8.35 -23.83
N LEU A 71 6.11 7.32 -23.01
CA LEU A 71 4.96 6.41 -23.02
C LEU A 71 3.66 7.13 -22.63
N GLU A 72 3.70 8.03 -21.64
CA GLU A 72 2.53 8.84 -21.27
C GLU A 72 2.10 9.75 -22.42
N LYS A 73 3.06 10.37 -23.12
CA LYS A 73 2.78 11.15 -24.34
C LYS A 73 2.17 10.29 -25.45
N LEU A 74 2.68 9.08 -25.65
CA LEU A 74 2.11 8.10 -26.60
C LEU A 74 0.69 7.70 -26.19
N ALA A 75 0.43 7.46 -24.90
CA ALA A 75 -0.89 7.11 -24.38
C ALA A 75 -1.92 8.24 -24.59
N GLN A 76 -1.50 9.50 -24.43
CA GLN A 76 -2.34 10.65 -24.73
C GLN A 76 -2.70 10.73 -26.21
N LEU A 77 -1.74 10.49 -27.10
CA LEU A 77 -1.98 10.46 -28.55
C LEU A 77 -2.85 9.27 -28.97
N ALA A 78 -2.59 8.08 -28.42
CA ALA A 78 -3.34 6.87 -28.71
C ALA A 78 -4.81 6.93 -28.25
N LYS A 79 -5.13 7.71 -27.21
CA LYS A 79 -6.49 7.90 -26.67
C LYS A 79 -7.34 8.94 -27.44
N LYS A 80 -6.74 9.77 -28.30
CA LYS A 80 -7.50 10.74 -29.10
C LYS A 80 -8.34 9.99 -30.15
N LYS A 81 -9.66 10.20 -30.10
CA LYS A 81 -10.66 9.52 -30.95
C LYS A 81 -11.05 10.31 -32.21
N THR A 82 -10.41 11.44 -32.50
CA THR A 82 -10.84 12.33 -33.58
C THR A 82 -10.49 11.76 -34.95
N LEU A 83 -11.42 11.86 -35.89
CA LEU A 83 -11.31 11.30 -37.25
C LEU A 83 -10.21 12.01 -38.09
N PHE A 84 -9.80 13.21 -37.69
CA PHE A 84 -9.00 14.14 -38.49
C PHE A 84 -7.67 14.60 -37.83
N ASP A 85 -7.42 14.28 -36.55
CA ASP A 85 -6.16 14.64 -35.85
C ASP A 85 -5.33 13.42 -35.43
N ASP A 86 -5.48 12.31 -36.15
CA ASP A 86 -4.58 11.17 -35.97
C ASP A 86 -3.21 11.56 -36.55
N ARG A 87 -2.17 11.58 -35.70
CA ARG A 87 -0.78 11.88 -36.10
C ARG A 87 0.00 10.57 -36.19
N PRO A 88 -0.17 9.76 -37.25
CA PRO A 88 0.43 8.44 -37.34
C PRO A 88 1.96 8.47 -37.33
N VAL A 89 2.57 9.51 -37.90
CA VAL A 89 4.03 9.68 -37.96
C VAL A 89 4.62 9.85 -36.56
N GLU A 90 4.09 10.78 -35.76
CA GLU A 90 4.56 11.00 -34.37
C GLU A 90 4.35 9.76 -33.48
N ILE A 91 3.25 9.04 -33.68
CA ILE A 91 2.95 7.81 -32.94
C ILE A 91 3.94 6.70 -33.30
N ASN A 92 4.23 6.52 -34.59
CA ASN A 92 5.18 5.51 -35.06
C ASN A 92 6.62 5.82 -34.59
N GLU A 93 7.02 7.09 -34.65
CA GLU A 93 8.33 7.53 -34.14
C GLU A 93 8.45 7.31 -32.62
N LEU A 94 7.44 7.70 -31.84
CA LEU A 94 7.43 7.47 -30.39
C LEU A 94 7.43 5.98 -30.05
N THR A 95 6.67 5.16 -30.79
CA THR A 95 6.64 3.71 -30.62
C THR A 95 8.01 3.10 -30.89
N PHE A 96 8.70 3.54 -31.95
CA PHE A 96 10.05 3.09 -32.27
C PHE A 96 11.08 3.52 -31.22
N VAL A 97 11.02 4.78 -30.76
CA VAL A 97 11.93 5.30 -29.71
C VAL A 97 11.72 4.56 -28.38
N ILE A 98 10.48 4.31 -27.98
CA ILE A 98 10.18 3.56 -26.74
C ILE A 98 10.67 2.11 -26.86
N LYS A 99 10.47 1.46 -28.02
CA LYS A 99 11.00 0.12 -28.29
C LYS A 99 12.53 0.09 -28.15
N GLN A 100 13.22 1.05 -28.75
CA GLN A 100 14.69 1.14 -28.68
C GLN A 100 15.17 1.39 -27.24
N ASP A 101 14.50 2.28 -26.51
CA ASP A 101 14.81 2.56 -25.11
C ASP A 101 14.63 1.32 -24.24
N LEU A 102 13.51 0.59 -24.39
CA LEU A 102 13.24 -0.64 -23.64
C LEU A 102 14.28 -1.73 -23.90
N SER A 103 14.69 -1.91 -25.16
CA SER A 103 15.75 -2.85 -25.53
C SER A 103 17.08 -2.45 -24.91
N SER A 104 17.46 -1.16 -24.99
CA SER A 104 18.70 -0.66 -24.40
C SER A 104 18.71 -0.77 -22.88
N LEU A 105 17.59 -0.49 -22.22
CA LEU A 105 17.45 -0.63 -20.76
C LEU A 105 17.58 -2.09 -20.33
N ASN A 106 17.00 -3.02 -21.09
CA ASN A 106 17.12 -4.45 -20.83
C ASN A 106 18.59 -4.92 -20.93
N GLU A 107 19.33 -4.47 -21.94
CA GLU A 107 20.77 -4.76 -22.06
C GLU A 107 21.58 -4.16 -20.90
N LYS A 108 21.29 -2.92 -20.49
CA LYS A 108 21.96 -2.28 -19.35
C LYS A 108 21.68 -3.02 -18.03
N ILE A 109 20.47 -3.52 -17.82
CA ILE A 109 20.12 -4.33 -16.64
C ILE A 109 20.89 -5.66 -16.65
N ARG A 110 21.03 -6.32 -17.81
CA ARG A 110 21.84 -7.55 -17.94
C ARG A 110 23.30 -7.28 -17.59
N ASN A 111 23.89 -6.22 -18.13
CA ASN A 111 25.26 -5.83 -17.82
C ASN A 111 25.45 -5.51 -16.33
N LEU A 112 24.47 -4.87 -15.71
CA LEU A 112 24.50 -4.55 -14.27
C LEU A 112 24.36 -5.81 -13.41
N GLN A 113 23.56 -6.79 -13.84
CA GLN A 113 23.43 -8.09 -13.19
C GLN A 113 24.72 -8.90 -13.26
N ASP A 114 25.39 -8.91 -14.42
CA ASP A 114 26.68 -9.56 -14.58
C ASP A 114 27.77 -8.88 -13.76
N LEU A 115 27.75 -7.54 -13.68
CA LEU A 115 28.64 -6.78 -12.80
C LEU A 115 28.41 -7.13 -11.33
N SER A 116 27.16 -7.22 -10.89
CA SER A 116 26.82 -7.62 -9.51
C SER A 116 27.30 -9.04 -9.19
N ARG A 117 27.15 -9.99 -10.14
CA ARG A 117 27.62 -11.37 -9.99
C ARG A 117 29.15 -11.46 -9.92
N ARG A 118 29.87 -10.60 -10.63
CA ARG A 118 31.35 -10.55 -10.59
C ARG A 118 31.89 -9.88 -9.33
N LEU A 119 31.23 -8.82 -8.84
CA LEU A 119 31.67 -8.07 -7.66
C LEU A 119 31.37 -8.79 -6.35
N HIS A 120 30.23 -9.50 -6.27
CA HIS A 120 29.81 -10.21 -5.06
C HIS A 120 29.47 -11.68 -5.37
N PRO A 121 30.49 -12.54 -5.57
CA PRO A 121 30.28 -13.97 -5.79
C PRO A 121 29.91 -14.74 -4.50
N LYS A 122 30.02 -14.12 -3.31
CA LYS A 122 29.53 -14.64 -2.02
C LYS A 122 28.46 -13.70 -1.44
N LEU A 123 27.58 -14.24 -0.60
CA LEU A 123 26.47 -13.53 0.05
C LEU A 123 26.98 -12.51 1.08
N ASP A 124 27.32 -11.31 0.59
CA ASP A 124 27.62 -10.14 1.43
C ASP A 124 26.41 -9.20 1.47
N GLN A 125 26.27 -8.40 2.53
CA GLN A 125 25.16 -7.44 2.72
C GLN A 125 25.01 -6.44 1.55
N GLU A 126 26.13 -6.06 0.91
CA GLU A 126 26.13 -5.21 -0.28
C GLU A 126 25.63 -5.96 -1.53
N GLY A 127 25.91 -7.25 -1.64
CA GLY A 127 25.39 -8.12 -2.70
C GLY A 127 23.86 -8.29 -2.60
N GLU A 128 23.32 -8.42 -1.40
CA GLU A 128 21.87 -8.47 -1.17
C GLU A 128 21.19 -7.13 -1.51
N ASN A 129 21.78 -6.00 -1.13
CA ASN A 129 21.26 -4.69 -1.49
C ASN A 129 21.27 -4.46 -3.00
N ASN A 130 22.37 -4.81 -3.67
CA ASN A 130 22.47 -4.73 -5.13
C ASN A 130 21.44 -5.64 -5.83
N LYS A 131 21.20 -6.84 -5.29
CA LYS A 131 20.16 -7.77 -5.77
C LYS A 131 18.75 -7.18 -5.63
N ASN A 132 18.44 -6.56 -4.49
CA ASN A 132 17.14 -5.91 -4.27
C ASN A 132 16.92 -4.71 -5.23
N ILE A 133 17.98 -3.93 -5.50
CA ILE A 133 17.94 -2.82 -6.46
C ILE A 133 17.70 -3.35 -7.89
N LEU A 134 18.34 -4.46 -8.27
CA LEU A 134 18.12 -5.09 -9.58
C LEU A 134 16.67 -5.57 -9.74
N LEU A 135 16.11 -6.24 -8.72
CA LEU A 135 14.71 -6.70 -8.71
C LEU A 135 13.74 -5.52 -8.85
N LEU A 136 13.99 -4.42 -8.15
CA LEU A 136 13.15 -3.21 -8.26
C LEU A 136 13.22 -2.59 -9.67
N LEU A 137 14.41 -2.53 -10.27
CA LEU A 137 14.59 -1.98 -11.63
C LEU A 137 13.96 -2.89 -12.69
N GLN A 138 14.08 -4.21 -12.54
CA GLN A 138 13.44 -5.20 -13.41
C GLN A 138 11.91 -5.13 -13.32
N GLY A 139 11.35 -5.02 -12.11
CA GLY A 139 9.92 -4.84 -11.89
C GLY A 139 9.40 -3.56 -12.56
N LYS A 140 10.07 -2.43 -12.34
CA LYS A 140 9.69 -1.15 -12.98
C LYS A 140 9.78 -1.20 -14.51
N LEU A 141 10.78 -1.89 -15.07
CA LEU A 141 10.88 -2.05 -16.52
C LEU A 141 9.75 -2.95 -17.06
N GLY A 142 9.38 -3.99 -16.31
CA GLY A 142 8.21 -4.83 -16.59
C GLY A 142 6.90 -4.03 -16.60
N ASP A 143 6.71 -3.15 -15.62
CA ASP A 143 5.52 -2.28 -15.53
C ASP A 143 5.43 -1.30 -16.72
N VAL A 144 6.55 -0.65 -17.10
CA VAL A 144 6.59 0.22 -18.29
C VAL A 144 6.27 -0.58 -19.54
N GLY A 145 6.74 -1.82 -19.61
CA GLY A 145 6.44 -2.77 -20.67
C GLY A 145 4.98 -3.15 -20.82
N ALA A 146 4.34 -3.52 -19.71
CA ALA A 146 2.92 -3.84 -19.65
C ALA A 146 2.08 -2.63 -20.07
N ASN A 147 2.39 -1.45 -19.53
CA ASN A 147 1.71 -0.21 -19.91
C ASN A 147 1.90 0.13 -21.41
N PHE A 148 3.07 -0.15 -21.98
CA PHE A 148 3.31 0.04 -23.42
C PHE A 148 2.48 -0.90 -24.27
N LYS A 149 2.38 -2.18 -23.88
CA LYS A 149 1.50 -3.16 -24.52
C LYS A 149 0.04 -2.70 -24.49
N ASP A 150 -0.45 -2.26 -23.34
CA ASP A 150 -1.84 -1.79 -23.19
C ASP A 150 -2.15 -0.57 -24.09
N VAL A 151 -1.19 0.36 -24.20
CA VAL A 151 -1.32 1.53 -25.09
C VAL A 151 -1.37 1.10 -26.57
N LEU A 152 -0.56 0.13 -26.97
CA LEU A 152 -0.58 -0.41 -28.33
C LEU A 152 -1.89 -1.17 -28.63
N GLU A 153 -2.43 -1.93 -27.68
CA GLU A 153 -3.73 -2.59 -27.83
C GLU A 153 -4.89 -1.60 -27.96
N ILE A 154 -4.89 -0.53 -27.17
CA ILE A 154 -5.85 0.58 -27.28
C ILE A 154 -5.74 1.21 -28.67
N ARG A 155 -4.52 1.42 -29.17
CA ARG A 155 -4.29 1.96 -30.51
C ARG A 155 -4.83 1.03 -31.61
N THR A 156 -4.56 -0.28 -31.52
CA THR A 156 -5.09 -1.28 -32.45
C THR A 156 -6.61 -1.23 -32.50
N LYS A 157 -7.28 -1.21 -31.33
CA LYS A 157 -8.74 -1.07 -31.23
C LYS A 157 -9.24 0.24 -31.86
N ASN A 158 -8.53 1.35 -31.65
CA ASN A 158 -8.89 2.64 -32.24
C ASN A 158 -8.73 2.67 -33.76
N ILE A 159 -7.67 2.06 -34.32
CA ILE A 159 -7.47 1.93 -35.77
C ILE A 159 -8.57 1.04 -36.38
N GLN A 160 -8.89 -0.10 -35.76
CA GLN A 160 -9.96 -1.01 -36.20
C GLN A 160 -11.35 -0.35 -36.14
N ALA A 161 -11.64 0.40 -35.07
CA ALA A 161 -12.88 1.14 -34.94
C ALA A 161 -12.97 2.28 -35.97
N SER A 162 -11.85 2.92 -36.30
CA SER A 162 -11.81 3.91 -37.38
C SER A 162 -12.01 3.27 -38.75
N ARG A 163 -11.40 2.12 -39.01
CA ARG A 163 -11.56 1.36 -40.26
C ARG A 163 -13.01 0.95 -40.49
N SER A 164 -13.64 0.32 -39.49
CA SER A 164 -15.06 -0.08 -39.58
C SER A 164 -16.01 1.10 -39.77
N ARG A 165 -15.75 2.25 -39.11
CA ARG A 165 -16.54 3.48 -39.36
C ARG A 165 -16.38 4.00 -40.78
N THR A 166 -15.17 3.98 -41.33
CA THR A 166 -14.92 4.38 -42.72
C THR A 166 -15.56 3.41 -43.70
N GLU A 167 -15.46 2.09 -43.48
CA GLU A 167 -16.13 1.06 -44.29
C GLU A 167 -17.67 1.20 -44.24
N ASN A 168 -18.25 1.49 -43.08
CA ASN A 168 -19.69 1.76 -42.93
C ASN A 168 -20.12 3.07 -43.60
N PHE A 169 -19.29 4.11 -43.52
CA PHE A 169 -19.56 5.37 -44.22
C PHE A 169 -19.50 5.18 -45.74
N VAL A 170 -18.46 4.52 -46.25
CA VAL A 170 -18.29 4.27 -47.69
C VAL A 170 -19.38 3.35 -48.24
N SER A 171 -19.78 2.31 -47.51
CA SER A 171 -20.91 1.46 -47.91
C SER A 171 -22.25 2.23 -47.90
N SER A 172 -22.46 3.14 -46.94
CA SER A 172 -23.66 4.00 -46.93
C SER A 172 -23.68 5.00 -48.11
N VAL A 173 -22.53 5.57 -48.47
CA VAL A 173 -22.41 6.49 -49.61
C VAL A 173 -22.56 5.73 -50.93
N GLY A 174 -22.02 4.52 -51.05
CA GLY A 174 -22.23 3.63 -52.19
C GLY A 174 -23.70 3.19 -52.34
N GLN A 175 -24.40 2.93 -51.23
CA GLN A 175 -25.84 2.65 -51.24
C GLN A 175 -26.67 3.88 -51.62
N HIS A 176 -26.29 5.08 -51.16
CA HIS A 176 -26.96 6.33 -51.54
C HIS A 176 -26.72 6.70 -53.02
N ALA A 177 -25.53 6.44 -53.57
CA ALA A 177 -25.25 6.63 -54.99
C ALA A 177 -26.06 5.66 -55.89
N HIS A 178 -26.31 4.42 -55.43
CA HIS A 178 -27.20 3.49 -56.10
C HIS A 178 -28.69 3.83 -55.94
N ALA A 179 -29.11 4.39 -54.80
CA ALA A 179 -30.50 4.80 -54.57
C ALA A 179 -30.93 5.99 -55.43
N SER A 180 -30.00 6.89 -55.79
CA SER A 180 -30.27 8.02 -56.70
C SER A 180 -30.47 7.62 -58.17
N LEU A 181 -30.24 6.37 -58.56
CA LEU A 181 -30.48 5.88 -59.93
C LEU A 181 -31.87 5.22 -60.11
N GLN A 182 -32.68 5.08 -59.06
CA GLN A 182 -33.97 4.37 -59.14
C GLN A 182 -35.22 5.14 -58.69
N GLN A 183 -35.11 6.42 -58.32
CA GLN A 183 -36.31 7.23 -58.03
C GLN A 183 -36.19 8.65 -58.59
N SER A 184 -36.54 8.80 -59.88
CA SER A 184 -36.94 10.08 -60.47
C SER A 184 -38.37 9.99 -61.01
N ALA A 185 -39.31 9.49 -60.20
CA ALA A 185 -40.74 9.71 -60.43
C ALA A 185 -41.22 10.87 -59.54
N SER A 186 -40.77 12.08 -59.86
CA SER A 186 -41.28 13.30 -59.24
C SER A 186 -42.48 13.80 -60.07
N PRO A 187 -43.70 13.95 -59.50
CA PRO A 187 -44.90 14.31 -60.26
C PRO A 187 -44.96 15.79 -60.65
N LEU A 188 -43.87 16.55 -60.47
CA LEU A 188 -43.79 17.98 -60.78
C LEU A 188 -43.31 18.31 -62.21
N TYR A 189 -42.93 17.30 -63.01
CA TYR A 189 -42.59 17.46 -64.43
C TYR A 189 -43.58 16.70 -65.32
N GLY A 190 -44.85 17.11 -65.28
CA GLY A 190 -45.83 16.73 -66.28
C GLY A 190 -45.78 17.72 -67.45
N THR A 191 -45.01 17.43 -68.49
CA THR A 191 -45.14 18.15 -69.77
C THR A 191 -46.31 17.56 -70.56
N PRO A 192 -47.24 18.37 -71.10
CA PRO A 192 -48.25 17.86 -72.02
C PRO A 192 -47.65 17.67 -73.41
N SER A 193 -47.79 16.45 -73.94
CA SER A 193 -47.44 16.10 -75.32
C SER A 193 -48.45 16.68 -76.31
N ARG A 194 -47.97 17.37 -77.35
CA ARG A 194 -48.71 17.54 -78.62
C ARG A 194 -47.77 17.84 -79.80
N GLY A 195 -47.73 16.92 -80.78
CA GLY A 195 -47.65 17.22 -82.23
C GLY A 195 -46.27 17.38 -82.89
N THR A 196 -45.94 16.41 -83.76
CA THR A 196 -44.86 16.27 -84.77
C THR A 196 -44.91 17.28 -85.96
N PRO A 197 -44.05 17.22 -87.02
CA PRO A 197 -42.56 17.26 -87.12
C PRO A 197 -42.04 18.22 -88.26
N ALA A 198 -40.76 18.62 -88.29
CA ALA A 198 -39.96 18.90 -89.54
C ALA A 198 -38.51 19.40 -89.24
N PRO A 199 -37.54 19.25 -90.18
CA PRO A 199 -36.14 18.94 -89.88
C PRO A 199 -35.13 20.05 -90.23
N GLY A 200 -33.94 20.01 -89.61
CA GLY A 200 -32.79 20.77 -90.11
C GLY A 200 -31.62 20.90 -89.11
N GLN A 201 -30.59 20.05 -89.29
CA GLN A 201 -29.13 20.28 -89.10
C GLN A 201 -28.69 21.17 -87.90
N GLN A 202 -27.82 20.75 -86.98
CA GLN A 202 -26.48 20.19 -87.18
C GLN A 202 -25.87 19.91 -85.79
N ASP A 203 -25.35 18.70 -85.64
CA ASP A 203 -24.54 18.24 -84.51
C ASP A 203 -23.20 18.99 -84.42
N LEU A 204 -22.87 19.56 -83.26
CA LEU A 204 -21.49 19.64 -82.81
C LEU A 204 -21.43 19.75 -81.28
N ILE A 205 -20.44 19.04 -80.72
CA ILE A 205 -20.11 18.88 -79.29
C ILE A 205 -20.84 17.70 -78.61
N SER A 206 -20.49 16.50 -79.06
CA SER A 206 -20.42 15.33 -78.19
C SER A 206 -19.26 15.51 -77.21
N LEU A 207 -19.55 16.07 -76.04
CA LEU A 207 -18.74 15.90 -74.84
C LEU A 207 -19.37 14.76 -74.07
N ASN A 208 -18.81 13.56 -74.28
CA ASN A 208 -19.17 12.34 -73.58
C ASN A 208 -18.79 12.48 -72.09
N PRO A 209 -19.72 12.71 -71.14
CA PRO A 209 -19.37 12.90 -69.72
C PRO A 209 -19.21 11.58 -68.96
N MET A 210 -19.42 10.45 -69.65
CA MET A 210 -19.40 9.12 -69.04
C MET A 210 -17.99 8.57 -68.81
N GLY A 211 -16.97 9.08 -69.51
CA GLY A 211 -15.58 8.67 -69.34
C GLY A 211 -14.90 9.29 -68.12
N ASP A 212 -15.08 10.60 -67.93
CA ASP A 212 -14.44 11.34 -66.83
C ASP A 212 -15.04 10.99 -65.47
N GLN A 213 -16.34 10.72 -65.40
CA GLN A 213 -17.00 10.38 -64.14
C GLN A 213 -16.63 8.97 -63.66
N GLN A 214 -16.42 8.02 -64.59
CA GLN A 214 -15.97 6.67 -64.27
C GLN A 214 -14.48 6.63 -63.93
N MET A 215 -13.65 7.44 -64.61
CA MET A 215 -12.23 7.60 -64.27
C MET A 215 -12.04 8.30 -62.91
N GLN A 216 -12.89 9.27 -62.56
CA GLN A 216 -12.87 9.94 -61.26
C GLN A 216 -13.32 9.02 -60.11
N LEU A 217 -14.29 8.13 -60.36
CA LEU A 217 -14.68 7.07 -59.43
C LEU A 217 -13.56 6.03 -59.24
N GLN A 218 -12.87 5.65 -60.32
CA GLN A 218 -11.76 4.70 -60.25
C GLN A 218 -10.53 5.29 -59.51
N MET A 219 -10.25 6.60 -59.69
CA MET A 219 -9.22 7.31 -58.94
C MET A 219 -9.57 7.46 -57.43
N LEU A 220 -10.85 7.61 -57.09
CA LEU A 220 -11.34 7.58 -55.71
C LEU A 220 -11.21 6.18 -55.09
N GLU A 221 -11.44 5.14 -55.88
CA GLU A 221 -11.31 3.73 -55.48
C GLU A 221 -9.83 3.32 -55.30
N GLU A 222 -8.91 3.78 -56.15
CA GLU A 222 -7.46 3.59 -55.99
C GLU A 222 -6.87 4.33 -54.78
N GLY A 223 -7.28 5.59 -54.56
CA GLY A 223 -6.88 6.35 -53.37
C GLY A 223 -7.41 5.74 -52.06
N GLN A 224 -8.60 5.14 -52.09
CA GLN A 224 -9.19 4.43 -50.96
C GLN A 224 -8.51 3.09 -50.67
N ASN A 225 -8.18 2.31 -51.69
CA ASN A 225 -7.44 1.05 -51.54
C ASN A 225 -6.06 1.30 -50.92
N THR A 226 -5.39 2.38 -51.31
CA THR A 226 -4.10 2.79 -50.73
C THR A 226 -4.23 3.12 -49.24
N TYR A 227 -5.29 3.81 -48.82
CA TYR A 227 -5.54 4.15 -47.42
C TYR A 227 -5.85 2.94 -46.54
N VAL A 228 -6.68 2.02 -47.03
CA VAL A 228 -7.02 0.78 -46.30
C VAL A 228 -5.81 -0.14 -46.18
N GLN A 229 -4.99 -0.24 -47.23
CA GLN A 229 -3.73 -0.98 -47.22
C GLN A 229 -2.72 -0.41 -46.21
N GLN A 230 -2.51 0.91 -46.19
CA GLN A 230 -1.60 1.57 -45.24
C GLN A 230 -2.01 1.33 -43.78
N ARG A 231 -3.32 1.31 -43.48
CA ARG A 231 -3.82 1.00 -42.13
C ARG A 231 -3.72 -0.49 -41.78
N GLY A 232 -3.87 -1.39 -42.76
CA GLY A 232 -3.60 -2.82 -42.58
C GLY A 232 -2.14 -3.08 -42.21
N GLN A 233 -1.21 -2.50 -42.96
CA GLN A 233 0.23 -2.57 -42.68
C GLN A 233 0.59 -2.01 -41.30
N ALA A 234 -0.08 -0.93 -40.86
CA ALA A 234 0.13 -0.37 -39.53
C ALA A 234 -0.33 -1.30 -38.40
N ILE A 235 -1.42 -2.05 -38.58
CA ILE A 235 -1.89 -3.03 -37.59
C ILE A 235 -0.92 -4.21 -37.50
N GLU A 236 -0.48 -4.76 -38.63
CA GLU A 236 0.50 -5.84 -38.68
C GLU A 236 1.83 -5.46 -38.01
N ALA A 237 2.30 -4.23 -38.23
CA ALA A 237 3.49 -3.70 -37.58
C ALA A 237 3.34 -3.57 -36.05
N ILE A 238 2.16 -3.18 -35.56
CA ILE A 238 1.87 -3.09 -34.12
C ILE A 238 1.80 -4.50 -33.50
N GLU A 239 1.16 -5.46 -34.17
CA GLU A 239 1.08 -6.85 -33.70
C GLU A 239 2.45 -7.52 -33.65
N SER A 240 3.30 -7.29 -34.65
CA SER A 240 4.71 -7.71 -34.63
C SER A 240 5.46 -7.11 -33.44
N THR A 241 5.24 -5.83 -33.13
CA THR A 241 5.86 -5.15 -31.99
C THR A 241 5.37 -5.73 -30.65
N ILE A 242 4.08 -6.05 -30.52
CA ILE A 242 3.51 -6.69 -29.32
C ILE A 242 4.12 -8.09 -29.11
N ASN A 243 4.31 -8.86 -30.18
CA ASN A 243 4.91 -10.20 -30.11
C ASN A 243 6.40 -10.14 -29.72
N GLU A 244 7.16 -9.21 -30.29
CA GLU A 244 8.57 -9.00 -29.91
C GLU A 244 8.72 -8.54 -28.46
N LEU A 245 7.85 -7.63 -28.00
CA LEU A 245 7.79 -7.22 -26.59
C LEU A 245 7.48 -8.41 -25.68
N GLY A 246 6.52 -9.26 -26.07
CA GLY A 246 6.20 -10.49 -25.36
C GLY A 246 7.42 -11.40 -25.18
N SER A 247 8.29 -11.50 -26.19
CA SER A 247 9.56 -12.24 -26.11
C SER A 247 10.55 -11.61 -25.12
N ILE A 248 10.70 -10.28 -25.15
CA ILE A 248 11.56 -9.52 -24.22
C ILE A 248 11.08 -9.68 -22.77
N PHE A 249 9.77 -9.62 -22.53
CA PHE A 249 9.18 -9.80 -21.20
C PHE A 249 9.19 -11.25 -20.73
N GLY A 250 9.04 -12.22 -21.65
CA GLY A 250 9.22 -13.63 -21.33
C GLY A 250 10.63 -13.93 -20.81
N GLN A 251 11.65 -13.32 -21.42
CA GLN A 251 13.04 -13.42 -20.95
C GLN A 251 13.27 -12.76 -19.58
N LEU A 252 12.63 -11.61 -19.32
CA LEU A 252 12.66 -10.95 -18.01
C LEU A 252 11.94 -11.79 -16.94
N ALA A 253 10.77 -12.34 -17.26
CA ALA A 253 10.00 -13.18 -16.36
C ALA A 253 10.73 -14.47 -16.01
N ALA A 254 11.38 -15.13 -16.99
CA ALA A 254 12.22 -16.30 -16.75
C ALA A 254 13.40 -15.96 -15.82
N MET A 255 14.03 -14.80 -16.00
CA MET A 255 15.14 -14.33 -15.17
C MET A 255 14.71 -13.99 -13.73
N VAL A 256 13.54 -13.36 -13.57
CA VAL A 256 12.95 -13.08 -12.25
C VAL A 256 12.50 -14.37 -11.56
N SER A 257 11.98 -15.34 -12.32
CA SER A 257 11.56 -16.65 -11.81
C SER A 257 12.75 -17.50 -11.34
N GLU A 258 13.82 -17.59 -12.15
CA GLU A 258 15.07 -18.28 -11.79
C GLU A 258 15.70 -17.69 -10.50
N GLN A 259 15.56 -16.38 -10.31
CA GLN A 259 16.03 -15.70 -9.10
C GLN A 259 15.07 -15.79 -7.91
N SER A 260 13.78 -15.99 -8.17
CA SER A 260 12.75 -16.23 -7.14
C SER A 260 12.80 -17.66 -6.61
N GLU A 261 13.19 -18.65 -7.41
CA GLU A 261 13.51 -20.00 -6.91
C GLU A 261 14.72 -20.00 -5.95
N MET A 262 15.62 -19.02 -6.09
CA MET A 262 16.69 -18.76 -5.12
C MET A 262 16.27 -17.82 -3.97
N ILE A 263 14.96 -17.72 -3.68
CA ILE A 263 14.40 -17.17 -2.44
C ILE A 263 13.92 -18.31 -1.50
N GLN A 264 14.01 -19.58 -1.92
CA GLN A 264 13.79 -20.74 -1.04
C GLN A 264 15.03 -21.16 -0.22
N ARG A 265 16.10 -20.36 -0.20
CA ARG A 265 17.29 -20.60 0.66
C ARG A 265 17.39 -19.69 1.87
N ILE A 266 16.27 -19.12 2.33
CA ILE A 266 16.21 -18.53 3.67
C ILE A 266 16.43 -19.63 4.75
N ASP A 267 16.13 -20.90 4.44
CA ASP A 267 16.41 -22.04 5.32
C ASP A 267 17.91 -22.40 5.42
N ALA A 268 18.75 -21.99 4.46
CA ALA A 268 20.19 -22.27 4.51
C ALA A 268 20.96 -21.26 5.39
N ASN A 269 20.49 -20.01 5.48
CA ASN A 269 21.07 -19.02 6.40
C ASN A 269 20.67 -19.27 7.85
N THR A 270 19.58 -19.99 8.12
CA THR A 270 19.25 -20.41 9.48
C THR A 270 20.24 -21.42 10.04
N GLU A 271 20.83 -22.31 9.22
CA GLU A 271 21.84 -23.27 9.71
C GLU A 271 23.15 -22.59 10.11
N ASP A 272 23.68 -21.67 9.29
CA ASP A 272 24.91 -20.92 9.63
C ASP A 272 24.70 -19.98 10.83
N VAL A 273 23.51 -19.40 10.98
CA VAL A 273 23.14 -18.61 12.16
C VAL A 273 23.00 -19.50 13.39
N VAL A 274 22.43 -20.70 13.25
CA VAL A 274 22.34 -21.70 14.34
C VAL A 274 23.73 -22.18 14.76
N GLU A 275 24.64 -22.45 13.82
CA GLU A 275 25.99 -22.92 14.14
C GLU A 275 26.81 -21.83 14.87
N ASN A 276 26.67 -20.57 14.45
CA ASN A 276 27.27 -19.42 15.14
C ASN A 276 26.65 -19.15 16.51
N VAL A 277 25.33 -19.33 16.66
CA VAL A 277 24.62 -19.19 17.94
C VAL A 277 24.99 -20.32 18.90
N GLU A 278 25.13 -21.56 18.42
CA GLU A 278 25.61 -22.70 19.20
C GLU A 278 27.08 -22.55 19.60
N GLY A 279 27.92 -22.00 18.72
CA GLY A 279 29.29 -21.61 19.02
C GLY A 279 29.38 -20.57 20.13
N ALA A 280 28.54 -19.52 20.05
CA ALA A 280 28.43 -18.50 21.09
C ALA A 280 27.88 -19.07 22.41
N GLN A 281 26.91 -20.00 22.35
CA GLN A 281 26.37 -20.69 23.52
C GLN A 281 27.43 -21.57 24.21
N LYS A 282 28.30 -22.25 23.45
CA LYS A 282 29.44 -23.02 24.01
C LYS A 282 30.43 -22.10 24.73
N GLU A 283 30.75 -20.94 24.17
CA GLU A 283 31.65 -19.97 24.82
C GLU A 283 31.00 -19.33 26.07
N LEU A 284 29.69 -19.06 26.03
CA LEU A 284 28.91 -18.62 27.19
C LEU A 284 28.86 -19.69 28.29
N LEU A 285 28.74 -20.97 27.95
CA LEU A 285 28.79 -22.08 28.90
C LEU A 285 30.18 -22.27 29.52
N LYS A 286 31.26 -22.08 28.73
CA LYS A 286 32.63 -22.04 29.27
C LYS A 286 32.85 -20.85 30.19
N TYR A 287 32.31 -19.68 29.86
CA TYR A 287 32.36 -18.50 30.72
C TYR A 287 31.56 -18.75 32.01
N TRP A 288 30.37 -19.34 31.91
CA TRP A 288 29.51 -19.69 33.03
C TRP A 288 30.13 -20.75 33.96
N SER A 289 30.86 -21.74 33.44
CA SER A 289 31.60 -22.70 34.28
C SER A 289 32.78 -22.04 35.01
N ARG A 290 33.40 -21.04 34.39
CA ARG A 290 34.44 -20.19 35.00
C ARG A 290 33.90 -19.28 36.10
N VAL A 291 32.68 -18.77 35.93
CA VAL A 291 32.01 -17.90 36.92
C VAL A 291 31.42 -18.73 38.06
N SER A 292 30.82 -19.89 37.79
CA SER A 292 30.22 -20.78 38.81
C SER A 292 31.24 -21.55 39.65
N SER A 293 32.47 -21.77 39.14
CA SER A 293 33.56 -22.33 39.95
C SER A 293 34.13 -21.34 40.98
N ASN A 294 33.76 -20.06 40.92
CA ASN A 294 34.19 -19.06 41.89
C ASN A 294 33.29 -19.09 43.14
N ARG A 295 33.61 -20.01 44.06
CA ARG A 295 32.86 -20.28 45.30
C ARG A 295 32.58 -19.02 46.15
N TRP A 296 33.41 -17.98 46.05
CA TRP A 296 33.24 -16.74 46.80
C TRP A 296 32.20 -15.78 46.21
N LEU A 297 31.95 -15.87 44.89
CA LEU A 297 30.98 -15.03 44.19
C LEU A 297 29.55 -15.55 44.38
N LEU A 298 29.39 -16.89 44.42
CA LEU A 298 28.14 -17.56 44.78
C LEU A 298 27.72 -17.26 46.23
N ALA A 299 28.66 -17.23 47.18
CA ALA A 299 28.35 -16.92 48.58
C ALA A 299 27.80 -15.50 48.77
N LYS A 300 28.27 -14.52 47.97
CA LYS A 300 27.76 -13.14 48.00
C LYS A 300 26.37 -13.00 47.39
N MET A 301 26.07 -13.75 46.33
CA MET A 301 24.73 -13.75 45.72
C MET A 301 23.69 -14.44 46.61
N PHE A 302 24.06 -15.54 47.28
CA PHE A 302 23.16 -16.29 48.16
C PHE A 302 22.89 -15.63 49.52
N GLY A 303 23.73 -14.69 49.96
CA GLY A 303 23.49 -13.91 51.18
C GLY A 303 22.47 -12.78 51.03
N VAL A 304 22.28 -12.26 49.81
CA VAL A 304 21.38 -11.12 49.52
C VAL A 304 20.00 -11.57 49.06
N LEU A 305 19.89 -12.75 48.42
CA LEU A 305 18.63 -13.29 47.91
C LEU A 305 17.54 -13.58 48.96
N PRO A 306 17.83 -14.17 50.15
CA PRO A 306 16.77 -14.47 51.11
C PRO A 306 16.17 -13.21 51.77
N PHE A 307 16.79 -12.04 51.66
CA PHE A 307 16.23 -10.79 52.19
C PHE A 307 15.26 -10.09 51.22
N LEU A 308 15.41 -10.33 49.90
CA LEU A 308 14.55 -9.75 48.86
C LEU A 308 13.35 -10.64 48.49
N VAL A 309 13.47 -11.96 48.67
CA VAL A 309 12.43 -12.93 48.28
C VAL A 309 11.30 -13.05 49.32
N PHE A 310 11.52 -12.67 50.58
CA PHE A 310 10.48 -12.77 51.63
C PHE A 310 9.56 -11.54 51.74
N PHE A 311 9.79 -10.45 51.00
CA PHE A 311 9.04 -9.19 51.16
C PHE A 311 8.31 -8.67 49.92
N THR A 312 8.16 -9.46 48.84
CA THR A 312 7.30 -9.05 47.70
C THR A 312 6.38 -10.19 47.26
N PRO A 313 5.05 -9.99 47.24
CA PRO A 313 4.14 -10.96 46.68
C PRO A 313 4.25 -10.92 45.15
N ARG A 314 4.79 -11.98 44.54
CA ARG A 314 4.80 -12.18 43.08
C ARG A 314 3.48 -12.85 42.68
N THR A 315 2.57 -12.11 42.07
CA THR A 315 1.40 -12.67 41.38
C THR A 315 1.81 -13.16 39.98
N PRO A 316 1.48 -14.40 39.58
CA PRO A 316 1.73 -14.86 38.21
C PRO A 316 0.73 -14.21 37.24
N SER A 317 1.23 -13.52 36.22
CA SER A 317 0.44 -12.99 35.11
C SER A 317 -0.17 -14.16 34.33
N THR A 318 -1.47 -14.36 34.48
CA THR A 318 -2.20 -15.44 33.82
C THR A 318 -2.46 -15.04 32.37
N ILE A 319 -1.94 -15.82 31.40
CA ILE A 319 -2.30 -15.67 29.98
C ILE A 319 -3.78 -16.06 29.85
N THR A 320 -4.67 -15.09 29.97
CA THR A 320 -6.11 -15.27 29.86
C THR A 320 -6.50 -15.06 28.40
N LYS A 321 -7.37 -15.90 27.85
CA LYS A 321 -7.89 -15.77 26.48
C LYS A 321 -8.86 -14.57 26.44
N MET A 322 -8.32 -13.34 26.43
CA MET A 322 -9.06 -12.08 26.60
C MET A 322 -9.81 -11.58 25.35
N ALA A 323 -9.87 -12.39 24.27
CA ALA A 323 -10.62 -12.08 23.06
C ALA A 323 -12.13 -11.88 23.29
N THR A 324 -12.65 -12.29 24.46
CA THR A 324 -14.05 -12.16 24.86
C THR A 324 -14.35 -10.89 25.67
N LYS A 325 -13.35 -10.07 26.01
CA LYS A 325 -13.60 -8.81 26.73
C LYS A 325 -14.44 -7.88 25.85
N THR A 326 -15.45 -7.26 26.45
CA THR A 326 -16.32 -6.28 25.81
C THR A 326 -16.29 -4.96 26.58
N PHE A 327 -16.69 -3.89 25.89
CA PHE A 327 -16.93 -2.57 26.47
C PHE A 327 -18.39 -2.17 26.22
N LYS A 328 -18.93 -1.29 27.06
CA LYS A 328 -20.27 -0.74 26.89
C LYS A 328 -20.24 0.54 26.08
N LEU A 329 -21.02 0.60 25.02
CA LEU A 329 -21.30 1.83 24.28
C LEU A 329 -22.37 2.67 25.00
N ASN A 330 -22.44 3.96 24.70
CA ASN A 330 -23.52 4.84 25.21
C ASN A 330 -24.92 4.42 24.75
N THR A 331 -25.03 3.61 23.70
CA THR A 331 -26.27 2.97 23.24
C THR A 331 -26.70 1.79 24.12
N GLY A 332 -25.86 1.35 25.06
CA GLY A 332 -26.06 0.15 25.89
C GLY A 332 -25.54 -1.15 25.25
N ALA A 333 -25.18 -1.13 23.97
CA ALA A 333 -24.64 -2.28 23.25
C ALA A 333 -23.23 -2.66 23.76
N ASP A 334 -22.91 -3.96 23.71
CA ASP A 334 -21.57 -4.47 23.97
C ASP A 334 -20.73 -4.46 22.69
N ILE A 335 -19.57 -3.81 22.74
CA ILE A 335 -18.57 -3.85 21.66
C ILE A 335 -17.39 -4.73 22.08
N PRO A 336 -16.98 -5.73 21.28
CA PRO A 336 -15.76 -6.48 21.55
C PRO A 336 -14.51 -5.60 21.62
N ALA A 337 -13.60 -5.92 22.54
CA ALA A 337 -12.35 -5.21 22.71
C ALA A 337 -11.36 -5.44 21.57
N LEU A 338 -11.51 -6.55 20.84
CA LEU A 338 -10.66 -6.93 19.72
C LEU A 338 -11.53 -7.16 18.47
N GLY A 339 -11.12 -6.55 17.36
CA GLY A 339 -11.74 -6.77 16.06
C GLY A 339 -10.73 -6.98 14.95
N LEU A 340 -11.18 -7.58 13.84
CA LEU A 340 -10.37 -7.72 12.64
C LEU A 340 -10.51 -6.46 11.77
N GLY A 341 -9.41 -5.75 11.54
CA GLY A 341 -9.35 -4.71 10.51
C GLY A 341 -9.17 -5.33 9.11
N THR A 342 -9.88 -4.81 8.10
CA THR A 342 -9.87 -5.37 6.73
C THR A 342 -9.14 -4.51 5.70
N TRP A 343 -8.45 -3.45 6.11
CA TRP A 343 -7.64 -2.59 5.24
C TRP A 343 -6.12 -2.88 5.38
N GLN A 344 -5.32 -3.17 4.35
CA GLN A 344 -5.55 -3.48 2.93
C GLN A 344 -5.26 -4.97 2.70
N GLY A 345 -6.02 -5.66 1.86
CA GLY A 345 -5.75 -7.07 1.53
C GLY A 345 -6.28 -7.41 0.15
N GLU A 346 -5.57 -8.32 -0.53
CA GLU A 346 -6.06 -8.89 -1.78
C GLU A 346 -7.45 -9.50 -1.58
N PRO A 347 -8.39 -9.28 -2.52
CA PRO A 347 -9.73 -9.83 -2.52
C PRO A 347 -9.91 -11.22 -1.90
N THR A 348 -9.16 -12.20 -2.39
CA THR A 348 -9.27 -13.60 -1.98
C THR A 348 -8.84 -13.81 -0.52
N LEU A 349 -7.79 -13.11 -0.09
CA LEU A 349 -7.24 -13.25 1.26
C LEU A 349 -8.13 -12.60 2.33
N VAL A 350 -8.93 -11.59 1.97
CA VAL A 350 -9.84 -10.92 2.92
C VAL A 350 -10.94 -11.87 3.37
N LYS A 351 -11.54 -12.62 2.44
CA LYS A 351 -12.56 -13.62 2.73
C LYS A 351 -12.04 -14.66 3.74
N ASP A 352 -10.90 -15.27 3.44
CA ASP A 352 -10.30 -16.31 4.29
C ASP A 352 -9.88 -15.75 5.66
N ALA A 353 -9.40 -14.51 5.71
CA ALA A 353 -9.06 -13.84 6.96
C ALA A 353 -10.28 -13.61 7.87
N VAL A 354 -11.43 -13.25 7.31
CA VAL A 354 -12.68 -13.09 8.07
C VAL A 354 -13.11 -14.43 8.66
N VAL A 355 -13.13 -15.50 7.87
CA VAL A 355 -13.46 -16.85 8.35
C VAL A 355 -12.48 -17.30 9.44
N ALA A 356 -11.17 -17.10 9.23
CA ALA A 356 -10.14 -17.45 10.21
C ALA A 356 -10.30 -16.67 11.52
N ALA A 357 -10.61 -15.37 11.46
CA ALA A 357 -10.84 -14.56 12.64
C ALA A 357 -12.06 -15.05 13.44
N LEU A 358 -13.18 -15.34 12.77
CA LEU A 358 -14.38 -15.85 13.45
C LEU A 358 -14.13 -17.22 14.10
N LYS A 359 -13.37 -18.11 13.44
CA LYS A 359 -12.89 -19.39 14.00
C LYS A 359 -11.97 -19.19 15.21
N ALA A 360 -11.10 -18.18 15.16
CA ALA A 360 -10.20 -17.84 16.27
C ALA A 360 -10.91 -17.19 17.47
N GLY A 361 -12.20 -16.84 17.33
CA GLY A 361 -13.03 -16.29 18.40
C GLY A 361 -13.29 -14.79 18.31
N TYR A 362 -12.88 -14.12 17.21
CA TYR A 362 -13.25 -12.72 17.00
C TYR A 362 -14.77 -12.61 16.84
N ARG A 363 -15.33 -11.53 17.37
CA ARG A 363 -16.75 -11.18 17.23
C ARG A 363 -16.95 -9.76 16.73
N LEU A 364 -15.90 -9.10 16.26
CA LEU A 364 -15.97 -7.78 15.62
C LEU A 364 -15.20 -7.80 14.30
N ILE A 365 -15.85 -7.36 13.23
CA ILE A 365 -15.24 -7.18 11.91
C ILE A 365 -15.40 -5.71 11.51
N ASP A 366 -14.27 -5.03 11.26
CA ASP A 366 -14.23 -3.66 10.79
C ASP A 366 -13.90 -3.59 9.30
N THR A 367 -14.77 -2.94 8.54
CA THR A 367 -14.61 -2.67 7.12
C THR A 367 -15.05 -1.25 6.76
N ALA A 368 -15.03 -0.89 5.48
CA ALA A 368 -15.50 0.39 4.97
C ALA A 368 -15.71 0.31 3.45
N TYR A 369 -16.65 1.11 2.95
CA TYR A 369 -16.90 1.23 1.51
C TYR A 369 -15.64 1.54 0.69
N CYS A 370 -14.81 2.46 1.18
CA CYS A 370 -13.61 2.89 0.46
C CYS A 370 -12.51 1.83 0.39
N TYR A 371 -12.58 0.77 1.19
CA TYR A 371 -11.60 -0.32 1.15
C TYR A 371 -11.77 -1.17 -0.10
N GLY A 372 -12.94 -1.11 -0.75
CA GLY A 372 -13.21 -1.82 -1.99
C GLY A 372 -13.25 -3.34 -1.83
N ASN A 373 -13.46 -3.83 -0.60
CA ASN A 373 -13.43 -5.25 -0.27
C ASN A 373 -14.61 -5.72 0.58
N GLU A 374 -15.64 -4.90 0.75
CA GLU A 374 -16.86 -5.25 1.50
C GLU A 374 -17.53 -6.52 0.93
N GLU A 375 -17.48 -6.74 -0.38
CA GLU A 375 -18.02 -7.95 -1.02
C GLU A 375 -17.32 -9.23 -0.54
N TYR A 376 -16.00 -9.18 -0.35
CA TYR A 376 -15.22 -10.31 0.15
C TYR A 376 -15.40 -10.50 1.65
N VAL A 377 -15.59 -9.41 2.40
CA VAL A 377 -15.97 -9.48 3.82
C VAL A 377 -17.35 -10.12 3.95
N GLY A 378 -18.32 -9.71 3.13
CA GLY A 378 -19.66 -10.29 3.06
C GLY A 378 -19.64 -11.78 2.73
N ALA A 379 -18.84 -12.17 1.73
CA ALA A 379 -18.65 -13.58 1.39
C ALA A 379 -18.04 -14.39 2.55
N GLY A 380 -17.07 -13.82 3.28
CA GLY A 380 -16.47 -14.47 4.45
C GLY A 380 -17.43 -14.60 5.64
N LEU A 381 -18.24 -13.56 5.89
CA LEU A 381 -19.32 -13.60 6.89
C LEU A 381 -20.36 -14.67 6.53
N LYS A 382 -20.83 -14.66 5.28
CA LYS A 382 -21.79 -15.64 4.77
C LYS A 382 -21.27 -17.06 4.93
N GLU A 383 -20.03 -17.32 4.53
CA GLU A 383 -19.43 -18.65 4.70
C GLU A 383 -19.36 -19.07 6.17
N ALA A 384 -19.01 -18.15 7.07
CA ALA A 384 -18.97 -18.46 8.50
C ALA A 384 -20.35 -18.75 9.09
N PHE A 385 -21.39 -18.06 8.61
CA PHE A 385 -22.79 -18.33 8.98
C PHE A 385 -23.27 -19.67 8.42
N ASP A 386 -22.99 -19.95 7.14
CA ASP A 386 -23.37 -21.20 6.46
C ASP A 386 -22.69 -22.42 7.12
N GLN A 387 -21.43 -22.28 7.56
CA GLN A 387 -20.68 -23.30 8.30
C GLN A 387 -21.13 -23.44 9.77
N GLY A 388 -22.03 -22.59 10.26
CA GLY A 388 -22.50 -22.60 11.64
C GLY A 388 -21.43 -22.22 12.67
N ILE A 389 -20.39 -21.46 12.27
CA ILE A 389 -19.32 -21.04 13.17
C ILE A 389 -19.83 -20.01 14.18
N VAL A 390 -20.68 -19.09 13.70
CA VAL A 390 -21.31 -17.99 14.44
C VAL A 390 -22.66 -17.67 13.81
N LYS A 391 -23.55 -17.03 14.55
CA LYS A 391 -24.77 -16.43 13.99
C LYS A 391 -24.57 -14.95 13.69
N ARG A 392 -25.47 -14.35 12.90
CA ARG A 392 -25.39 -12.92 12.56
C ARG A 392 -25.48 -12.05 13.82
N GLU A 393 -26.33 -12.40 14.78
CA GLU A 393 -26.49 -11.68 16.04
C GLU A 393 -25.26 -11.73 16.96
N ASP A 394 -24.35 -12.69 16.75
CA ASP A 394 -23.13 -12.84 17.55
C ASP A 394 -21.97 -11.97 17.04
N VAL A 395 -22.07 -11.42 15.82
CA VAL A 395 -20.98 -10.69 15.17
C VAL A 395 -21.30 -9.20 15.08
N PHE A 396 -20.43 -8.38 15.66
CA PHE A 396 -20.48 -6.93 15.58
C PHE A 396 -19.81 -6.47 14.27
N VAL A 397 -20.61 -6.02 13.30
CA VAL A 397 -20.09 -5.55 11.99
C VAL A 397 -20.05 -4.03 11.95
N VAL A 398 -18.87 -3.48 11.64
CA VAL A 398 -18.64 -2.04 11.48
C VAL A 398 -18.35 -1.73 10.02
N THR A 399 -19.07 -0.78 9.44
CA THR A 399 -18.69 -0.16 8.16
C THR A 399 -18.77 1.36 8.23
N LYS A 400 -18.32 2.06 7.18
CA LYS A 400 -18.09 3.50 7.21
C LYS A 400 -18.62 4.19 5.96
N LEU A 401 -19.34 5.28 6.17
CA LEU A 401 -19.78 6.21 5.15
C LEU A 401 -18.59 6.95 4.56
N TRP A 402 -18.33 6.71 3.28
CA TRP A 402 -17.23 7.36 2.59
C TRP A 402 -17.57 8.78 2.13
N ALA A 403 -16.54 9.60 1.97
CA ALA A 403 -16.58 11.02 1.64
C ALA A 403 -17.45 11.39 0.42
N THR A 404 -17.62 10.51 -0.58
CA THR A 404 -18.46 10.75 -1.77
C THR A 404 -19.96 10.50 -1.54
N TYR A 405 -20.33 10.07 -0.33
CA TYR A 405 -21.70 9.75 0.08
C TYR A 405 -22.17 10.52 1.31
N THR A 406 -21.37 11.41 1.87
CA THR A 406 -21.71 12.10 3.13
C THR A 406 -22.94 13.02 3.02
N SER A 407 -23.25 13.51 1.81
CA SER A 407 -24.49 14.23 1.50
C SER A 407 -25.71 13.32 1.23
N ARG A 408 -25.49 12.02 1.01
CA ARG A 408 -26.48 11.01 0.62
C ARG A 408 -26.27 9.71 1.41
N ALA A 409 -26.26 9.84 2.74
CA ALA A 409 -25.83 8.81 3.67
C ALA A 409 -26.62 7.49 3.51
N GLU A 410 -27.92 7.56 3.22
CA GLU A 410 -28.77 6.39 2.99
C GLU A 410 -28.29 5.54 1.81
N VAL A 411 -27.98 6.17 0.67
CA VAL A 411 -27.44 5.48 -0.51
C VAL A 411 -26.10 4.82 -0.20
N GLY A 412 -25.26 5.50 0.60
CA GLY A 412 -23.98 4.95 1.05
C GLY A 412 -24.15 3.70 1.91
N LEU A 413 -25.07 3.74 2.88
CA LEU A 413 -25.39 2.60 3.74
C LEU A 413 -25.96 1.42 2.94
N GLU A 414 -26.89 1.68 2.02
CA GLU A 414 -27.48 0.63 1.17
C GLU A 414 -26.45 -0.06 0.28
N LYS A 415 -25.50 0.70 -0.28
CA LYS A 415 -24.38 0.12 -1.05
C LYS A 415 -23.55 -0.80 -0.17
N SER A 416 -23.16 -0.36 1.02
CA SER A 416 -22.39 -1.20 1.95
C SER A 416 -23.15 -2.46 2.37
N LEU A 417 -24.44 -2.34 2.70
CA LEU A 417 -25.27 -3.50 3.06
C LEU A 417 -25.40 -4.51 1.93
N LYS A 418 -25.61 -4.02 0.70
CA LYS A 418 -25.64 -4.87 -0.49
C LYS A 418 -24.32 -5.59 -0.71
N ASN A 419 -23.18 -4.89 -0.62
CA ASN A 419 -21.86 -5.50 -0.77
C ASN A 419 -21.62 -6.56 0.32
N LEU A 420 -21.97 -6.26 1.56
CA LEU A 420 -21.80 -7.18 2.68
C LEU A 420 -22.79 -8.35 2.66
N GLY A 421 -23.88 -8.25 1.91
CA GLY A 421 -24.97 -9.22 1.92
C GLY A 421 -25.67 -9.29 3.28
N LEU A 422 -25.83 -8.14 3.96
CA LEU A 422 -26.44 -8.02 5.29
C LEU A 422 -27.66 -7.10 5.25
N ASP A 423 -28.64 -7.38 6.12
CA ASP A 423 -29.81 -6.52 6.29
C ASP A 423 -29.52 -5.30 7.18
N TYR A 424 -28.55 -5.44 8.10
CA TYR A 424 -28.12 -4.37 8.99
C TYR A 424 -26.63 -4.47 9.35
N VAL A 425 -26.05 -3.35 9.79
CA VAL A 425 -24.74 -3.27 10.44
C VAL A 425 -24.88 -2.80 11.90
N ASP A 426 -23.99 -3.24 12.77
CA ASP A 426 -24.07 -2.91 14.20
C ASP A 426 -23.58 -1.48 14.47
N LEU A 427 -22.63 -0.99 13.67
CA LEU A 427 -22.11 0.36 13.77
C LEU A 427 -21.79 0.94 12.38
N PHE A 428 -22.30 2.14 12.10
CA PHE A 428 -22.00 2.88 10.89
C PHE A 428 -21.29 4.20 11.19
N LEU A 429 -20.09 4.39 10.65
CA LEU A 429 -19.23 5.53 10.99
C LEU A 429 -19.14 6.56 9.87
N VAL A 430 -19.13 7.85 10.19
CA VAL A 430 -18.61 8.87 9.26
C VAL A 430 -17.10 8.66 9.14
N HIS A 431 -16.60 8.30 7.95
CA HIS A 431 -15.19 7.93 7.81
C HIS A 431 -14.24 9.12 7.95
N TRP A 432 -14.58 10.26 7.35
CA TRP A 432 -13.86 11.53 7.46
C TRP A 432 -14.87 12.68 7.45
N PRO A 433 -14.65 13.78 8.20
CA PRO A 433 -15.58 14.91 8.30
C PRO A 433 -15.51 15.85 7.07
N LEU A 434 -15.70 15.33 5.87
CA LEU A 434 -15.71 16.12 4.63
C LEU A 434 -16.65 15.55 3.57
N LEU A 435 -16.90 16.33 2.52
CA LEU A 435 -17.62 15.92 1.32
C LEU A 435 -16.69 15.99 0.10
N MET A 436 -16.54 14.87 -0.58
CA MET A 436 -15.97 14.80 -1.93
C MET A 436 -17.09 14.91 -2.96
N ASN A 437 -16.79 15.46 -4.15
CA ASN A 437 -17.77 15.63 -5.21
C ASN A 437 -18.44 14.30 -5.60
N PRO A 438 -19.75 14.10 -5.31
CA PRO A 438 -20.46 12.86 -5.63
C PRO A 438 -20.59 12.60 -7.13
N GLU A 439 -20.49 13.65 -7.95
CA GLU A 439 -20.58 13.63 -9.41
C GLU A 439 -19.18 13.72 -10.07
N GLY A 440 -18.12 13.51 -9.29
CA GLY A 440 -16.76 13.54 -9.78
C GLY A 440 -16.40 12.38 -10.73
N ASN A 441 -15.17 12.36 -11.20
CA ASN A 441 -14.66 11.39 -12.18
C ASN A 441 -14.43 9.96 -11.65
N ASP A 442 -14.58 9.74 -10.34
CA ASP A 442 -14.45 8.42 -9.70
C ASP A 442 -15.40 8.33 -8.49
N ASP A 443 -15.99 7.15 -8.29
CA ASP A 443 -16.99 6.92 -7.24
C ASP A 443 -16.42 7.01 -5.81
N ARG A 444 -15.12 6.74 -5.64
CA ARG A 444 -14.44 6.74 -4.33
C ARG A 444 -13.43 7.87 -4.22
N PHE A 445 -12.65 8.14 -5.25
CA PHE A 445 -11.53 9.07 -5.19
C PHE A 445 -11.59 10.10 -6.32
N PRO A 446 -12.63 10.94 -6.38
CA PRO A 446 -12.75 11.96 -7.40
C PRO A 446 -11.60 12.96 -7.31
N LYS A 447 -11.07 13.35 -8.47
CA LYS A 447 -9.94 14.27 -8.58
C LYS A 447 -10.21 15.37 -9.58
N LEU A 448 -9.72 16.57 -9.26
CA LEU A 448 -9.64 17.69 -10.17
C LEU A 448 -8.57 17.47 -11.24
N PRO A 449 -8.57 18.22 -12.36
CA PRO A 449 -7.54 18.12 -13.40
C PRO A 449 -6.10 18.36 -12.90
N ASN A 450 -5.93 19.08 -11.79
CA ASN A 450 -4.63 19.32 -11.15
C ASN A 450 -4.13 18.13 -10.29
N GLY A 451 -4.92 17.06 -10.15
CA GLY A 451 -4.59 15.85 -9.38
C GLY A 451 -5.01 15.88 -7.90
N GLU A 452 -5.50 17.02 -7.40
CA GLU A 452 -6.03 17.15 -6.04
C GLU A 452 -7.39 16.47 -5.90
N ARG A 453 -7.84 16.21 -4.66
CA ARG A 453 -9.19 15.69 -4.41
C ARG A 453 -10.24 16.75 -4.72
N ASP A 454 -11.28 16.31 -5.41
CA ASP A 454 -12.44 17.16 -5.71
C ASP A 454 -13.34 17.24 -4.46
N LEU A 455 -13.23 18.34 -3.72
CA LEU A 455 -13.88 18.57 -2.43
C LEU A 455 -14.94 19.66 -2.53
N ILE A 456 -16.08 19.40 -1.90
CA ILE A 456 -17.16 20.37 -1.70
C ILE A 456 -17.01 20.93 -0.28
N ARG A 457 -16.55 22.19 -0.17
CA ARG A 457 -16.12 22.79 1.12
C ARG A 457 -17.23 23.51 1.88
N ASP A 458 -18.32 23.85 1.21
CA ASP A 458 -19.51 24.50 1.77
C ASP A 458 -20.44 23.52 2.52
N TYR A 459 -20.19 22.21 2.43
CA TYR A 459 -20.95 21.19 3.14
C TYR A 459 -20.34 20.90 4.53
N SER A 460 -21.08 21.24 5.58
CA SER A 460 -20.59 21.11 6.97
C SER A 460 -20.66 19.67 7.48
N HIS A 461 -19.67 19.25 8.29
CA HIS A 461 -19.69 17.96 8.98
C HIS A 461 -20.90 17.77 9.92
N ILE A 462 -21.47 18.86 10.44
CA ILE A 462 -22.71 18.83 11.23
C ILE A 462 -23.89 18.38 10.36
N GLN A 463 -23.94 18.79 9.09
CA GLN A 463 -24.98 18.34 8.14
C GLN A 463 -24.79 16.85 7.80
N ILE A 464 -23.54 16.39 7.68
CA ILE A 464 -23.22 14.97 7.51
C ILE A 464 -23.79 14.16 8.69
N TRP A 465 -23.56 14.62 9.93
CA TRP A 465 -24.08 13.94 11.12
C TRP A 465 -25.59 13.88 11.17
N LYS A 466 -26.29 14.98 10.84
CA LYS A 466 -27.77 14.98 10.76
C LYS A 466 -28.31 13.98 9.74
N ASN A 467 -27.57 13.69 8.68
CA ASN A 467 -27.95 12.62 7.74
C ASN A 467 -27.74 11.22 8.35
N MET A 468 -26.70 11.03 9.17
CA MET A 468 -26.45 9.78 9.88
C MET A 468 -27.53 9.48 10.92
N GLU A 469 -27.99 10.50 11.67
CA GLU A 469 -29.02 10.34 12.71
C GLU A 469 -30.32 9.74 12.14
N LYS A 470 -30.73 10.18 10.95
CA LYS A 470 -31.91 9.66 10.25
C LYS A 470 -31.80 8.17 9.92
N LEU A 471 -30.58 7.63 9.77
CA LEU A 471 -30.39 6.23 9.41
C LEU A 471 -30.72 5.27 10.56
N VAL A 472 -30.61 5.72 11.81
CA VAL A 472 -30.90 4.88 12.99
C VAL A 472 -32.37 4.48 13.00
N GLU A 473 -33.27 5.39 12.64
CA GLU A 473 -34.72 5.14 12.57
C GLU A 473 -35.10 4.08 11.51
N THR A 474 -34.25 3.88 10.50
CA THR A 474 -34.50 2.88 9.45
C THR A 474 -34.26 1.43 9.91
N GLY A 475 -33.58 1.24 11.04
CA GLY A 475 -33.18 -0.09 11.54
C GLY A 475 -32.03 -0.76 10.77
N LYS A 476 -31.58 -0.17 9.64
CA LYS A 476 -30.45 -0.65 8.83
C LYS A 476 -29.09 -0.49 9.52
N THR A 477 -29.02 0.35 10.56
CA THR A 477 -27.86 0.45 11.46
C THR A 477 -28.32 0.58 12.90
N LYS A 478 -27.66 -0.15 13.83
CA LYS A 478 -28.02 -0.12 15.26
C LYS A 478 -27.41 1.05 16.02
N ALA A 479 -26.24 1.52 15.59
CA ALA A 479 -25.53 2.62 16.20
C ALA A 479 -24.76 3.41 15.14
N ILE A 480 -24.57 4.71 15.39
CA ILE A 480 -23.78 5.58 14.54
C ILE A 480 -22.61 6.17 15.31
N GLY A 481 -21.53 6.46 14.60
CA GLY A 481 -20.35 7.06 15.18
C GLY A 481 -19.52 7.81 14.14
N VAL A 482 -18.35 8.24 14.55
CA VAL A 482 -17.43 9.02 13.72
C VAL A 482 -16.05 8.35 13.67
N SER A 483 -15.26 8.75 12.68
CA SER A 483 -13.87 8.35 12.55
C SER A 483 -13.04 9.55 12.12
N ASN A 484 -11.83 9.66 12.67
CA ASN A 484 -10.90 10.76 12.41
C ASN A 484 -11.43 12.15 12.85
N TYR A 485 -12.22 12.20 13.92
CA TYR A 485 -12.64 13.47 14.52
C TYR A 485 -11.66 13.87 15.63
N SER A 486 -11.11 15.07 15.51
CA SER A 486 -10.34 15.71 16.57
C SER A 486 -11.24 16.27 17.67
N LYS A 487 -10.64 16.71 18.78
CA LYS A 487 -11.37 17.40 19.86
C LYS A 487 -12.16 18.60 19.34
N ARG A 488 -11.55 19.43 18.48
CA ARG A 488 -12.22 20.59 17.86
C ARG A 488 -13.50 20.20 17.12
N TYR A 489 -13.43 19.18 16.26
CA TYR A 489 -14.58 18.74 15.48
C TYR A 489 -15.68 18.12 16.36
N LEU A 490 -15.31 17.42 17.44
CA LEU A 490 -16.30 16.89 18.38
C LEU A 490 -16.97 18.01 19.19
N GLU A 491 -16.21 19.01 19.64
CA GLU A 491 -16.74 20.19 20.34
C GLU A 491 -17.72 20.99 19.47
N GLU A 492 -17.45 21.09 18.17
CA GLU A 492 -18.39 21.67 17.19
C GLU A 492 -19.63 20.81 16.96
N LEU A 493 -19.47 19.48 16.93
CA LEU A 493 -20.56 18.56 16.58
C LEU A 493 -21.59 18.39 17.71
N LEU A 494 -21.10 18.15 18.94
CA LEU A 494 -21.94 17.71 20.06
C LEU A 494 -23.11 18.65 20.41
N PRO A 495 -22.98 19.99 20.36
CA PRO A 495 -24.11 20.90 20.59
C PRO A 495 -25.26 20.75 19.58
N HIS A 496 -25.00 20.15 18.42
CA HIS A 496 -25.97 19.96 17.34
C HIS A 496 -26.40 18.51 17.16
N ALA A 497 -25.80 17.58 17.89
CA ALA A 497 -26.10 16.16 17.83
C ALA A 497 -27.29 15.81 18.73
N THR A 498 -28.34 15.26 18.13
CA THR A 498 -29.46 14.65 18.85
C THR A 498 -29.04 13.30 19.40
N ILE A 499 -28.31 12.52 18.60
CA ILE A 499 -27.70 11.25 18.98
C ILE A 499 -26.21 11.50 19.18
N VAL A 500 -25.72 11.27 20.40
CA VAL A 500 -24.28 11.36 20.68
C VAL A 500 -23.56 10.22 19.94
N PRO A 501 -22.45 10.49 19.22
CA PRO A 501 -21.68 9.43 18.55
C PRO A 501 -21.33 8.29 19.50
N ALA A 502 -21.62 7.05 19.13
CA ALA A 502 -21.30 5.89 19.98
C ALA A 502 -19.80 5.63 20.06
N VAL A 503 -19.09 5.93 18.97
CA VAL A 503 -17.67 5.66 18.78
C VAL A 503 -16.98 6.83 18.08
N ASN A 504 -15.73 7.09 18.44
CA ASN A 504 -14.75 7.78 17.60
C ASN A 504 -13.60 6.83 17.25
N GLN A 505 -13.48 6.46 15.98
CA GLN A 505 -12.43 5.57 15.49
C GLN A 505 -11.22 6.38 14.98
N ILE A 506 -10.06 6.26 15.65
CA ILE A 506 -8.87 7.08 15.40
C ILE A 506 -7.58 6.23 15.33
N GLU A 507 -6.54 6.77 14.70
CA GLU A 507 -5.19 6.19 14.77
C GLU A 507 -4.71 6.27 16.20
N ASN A 508 -4.39 5.13 16.83
CA ASN A 508 -3.98 5.17 18.21
C ASN A 508 -2.98 4.06 18.50
N HIS A 509 -1.87 4.42 19.12
CA HIS A 509 -0.78 3.54 19.54
C HIS A 509 0.18 4.34 20.45
N PRO A 510 1.17 3.71 21.12
CA PRO A 510 2.05 4.43 22.03
C PRO A 510 2.82 5.63 21.43
N GLN A 511 3.10 5.62 20.12
CA GLN A 511 3.71 6.77 19.42
C GLN A 511 2.74 7.91 19.04
N LEU A 512 1.43 7.67 19.17
CA LEU A 512 0.36 8.64 18.91
C LEU A 512 -0.77 8.41 19.92
N PRO A 513 -0.55 8.75 21.20
CA PRO A 513 -1.49 8.41 22.28
C PRO A 513 -2.83 9.17 22.20
N GLN A 514 -2.83 10.36 21.59
CA GLN A 514 -3.97 11.27 21.42
C GLN A 514 -4.79 11.46 22.72
N GLN A 515 -4.10 11.67 23.84
CA GLN A 515 -4.72 11.62 25.17
C GLN A 515 -5.86 12.64 25.35
N GLU A 516 -5.71 13.86 24.82
CA GLU A 516 -6.78 14.87 24.85
C GLU A 516 -8.09 14.44 24.19
N ILE A 517 -8.02 13.70 23.07
CA ILE A 517 -9.19 13.19 22.36
C ILE A 517 -9.79 12.03 23.14
N VAL A 518 -8.94 11.14 23.69
CA VAL A 518 -9.39 9.99 24.47
C VAL A 518 -10.11 10.44 25.75
N ASP A 519 -9.56 11.40 26.48
CA ASP A 519 -10.18 11.92 27.70
C ASP A 519 -11.50 12.64 27.40
N PHE A 520 -11.52 13.46 26.35
CA PHE A 520 -12.74 14.15 25.92
C PHE A 520 -13.84 13.16 25.49
N CYS A 521 -13.49 12.14 24.69
CA CYS A 521 -14.43 11.11 24.28
C CYS A 521 -14.98 10.35 25.49
N LYS A 522 -14.11 10.00 26.45
CA LYS A 522 -14.51 9.32 27.70
C LYS A 522 -15.47 10.17 28.53
N GLU A 523 -15.23 11.47 28.67
CA GLU A 523 -16.12 12.40 29.39
C GLU A 523 -17.51 12.45 28.75
N LYS A 524 -17.59 12.40 27.42
CA LYS A 524 -18.84 12.46 26.66
C LYS A 524 -19.50 11.09 26.42
N GLY A 525 -18.93 10.01 26.96
CA GLY A 525 -19.43 8.64 26.76
C GLY A 525 -19.24 8.10 25.34
N ILE A 526 -18.31 8.65 24.57
CA ILE A 526 -17.94 8.21 23.22
C ILE A 526 -16.82 7.19 23.35
N HIS A 527 -17.02 5.98 22.82
CA HIS A 527 -16.02 4.90 22.91
C HIS A 527 -14.90 5.07 21.87
N ILE A 528 -13.66 4.75 22.24
CA ILE A 528 -12.52 4.82 21.33
C ILE A 528 -12.29 3.48 20.65
N MET A 529 -12.24 3.51 19.32
CA MET A 529 -11.73 2.42 18.50
C MET A 529 -10.38 2.81 17.90
N ALA A 530 -9.34 2.02 18.18
CA ALA A 530 -7.98 2.24 17.72
C ALA A 530 -7.71 1.47 16.42
N TYR A 531 -7.48 2.19 15.33
CA TYR A 531 -6.95 1.62 14.09
C TYR A 531 -5.43 1.82 14.00
N SER A 532 -4.78 1.05 13.12
CA SER A 532 -3.33 1.04 12.93
C SER A 532 -2.51 0.85 14.22
N PRO A 533 -2.84 -0.11 15.11
CA PRO A 533 -2.16 -0.27 16.40
C PRO A 533 -0.65 -0.57 16.28
N PHE A 534 -0.19 -1.00 15.10
CA PHE A 534 1.22 -1.28 14.82
C PHE A 534 1.94 -0.17 14.03
N GLY A 535 1.28 0.94 13.71
CA GLY A 535 1.82 2.01 12.85
C GLY A 535 1.71 1.74 11.35
N SER A 536 0.65 1.05 10.91
CA SER A 536 0.37 0.77 9.50
C SER A 536 1.46 -0.07 8.81
N THR A 537 1.80 0.25 7.56
CA THR A 537 2.77 -0.46 6.72
C THR A 537 4.13 -0.61 7.40
N GLY A 538 4.65 -1.84 7.43
CA GLY A 538 5.94 -2.15 8.05
C GLY A 538 5.90 -2.32 9.57
N SER A 539 4.75 -2.06 10.22
CA SER A 539 4.57 -2.21 11.67
C SER A 539 5.65 -1.53 12.54
N PRO A 540 6.04 -0.27 12.26
CA PRO A 540 7.18 0.41 12.87
C PRO A 540 7.07 0.58 14.39
N VAL A 541 5.87 0.56 14.97
CA VAL A 541 5.69 0.70 16.42
C VAL A 541 6.20 -0.54 17.17
N THR A 542 6.31 -1.68 16.50
CA THR A 542 6.76 -2.94 17.11
C THR A 542 8.23 -2.92 17.56
N SER A 543 9.05 -2.04 16.99
CA SER A 543 10.48 -1.90 17.32
C SER A 543 10.76 -0.83 18.38
N ALA A 544 9.74 -0.17 18.94
CA ALA A 544 9.93 0.81 20.01
C ALA A 544 10.52 0.15 21.27
N GLU A 545 11.58 0.73 21.83
CA GLU A 545 12.31 0.20 22.99
C GLU A 545 11.42 -0.26 24.17
N PRO A 546 10.43 0.52 24.67
CA PRO A 546 9.58 0.06 25.76
C PRO A 546 8.70 -1.13 25.39
N VAL A 547 8.27 -1.22 24.12
CA VAL A 547 7.45 -2.33 23.62
C VAL A 547 8.27 -3.62 23.60
N VAL A 548 9.51 -3.53 23.12
CA VAL A 548 10.45 -4.67 23.09
C VAL A 548 10.79 -5.13 24.51
N LYS A 549 11.07 -4.20 25.43
CA LYS A 549 11.35 -4.53 26.85
C LYS A 549 10.21 -5.27 27.52
N ILE A 550 8.96 -4.83 27.30
CA ILE A 550 7.78 -5.51 27.85
C ILE A 550 7.58 -6.88 27.19
N ALA A 551 7.79 -6.96 25.87
CA ALA A 551 7.72 -8.22 25.14
C ALA A 551 8.71 -9.26 25.68
N GLU A 552 9.95 -8.86 25.92
CA GLU A 552 11.00 -9.70 26.53
C GLU A 552 10.67 -10.09 27.97
N LYS A 553 10.19 -9.14 28.80
CA LYS A 553 9.78 -9.38 30.20
C LYS A 553 8.75 -10.50 30.31
N HIS A 554 7.78 -10.54 29.39
CA HIS A 554 6.68 -11.51 29.42
C HIS A 554 6.87 -12.71 28.46
N GLY A 555 7.94 -12.74 27.67
CA GLY A 555 8.18 -13.80 26.68
C GLY A 555 7.13 -13.83 25.56
N ILE A 556 6.58 -12.68 25.18
CA ILE A 556 5.53 -12.54 24.16
C ILE A 556 6.00 -11.72 22.96
N LYS A 557 5.20 -11.66 21.90
CA LYS A 557 5.51 -10.83 20.73
C LYS A 557 5.21 -9.35 21.01
N PRO A 558 5.99 -8.41 20.45
CA PRO A 558 5.69 -6.97 20.50
C PRO A 558 4.27 -6.61 20.03
N THR A 559 3.73 -7.34 19.06
CA THR A 559 2.36 -7.16 18.57
C THR A 559 1.33 -7.39 19.69
N THR A 560 1.51 -8.40 20.52
CA THR A 560 0.61 -8.69 21.65
C THR A 560 0.65 -7.57 22.69
N VAL A 561 1.82 -6.98 22.96
CA VAL A 561 1.96 -5.82 23.86
C VAL A 561 1.15 -4.63 23.34
N LEU A 562 1.28 -4.32 22.05
CA LEU A 562 0.56 -3.20 21.42
C LEU A 562 -0.96 -3.38 21.40
N LEU A 563 -1.45 -4.60 21.22
CA LEU A 563 -2.88 -4.86 21.34
C LEU A 563 -3.35 -4.78 22.81
N SER A 564 -2.55 -5.30 23.73
CA SER A 564 -2.83 -5.26 25.17
C SER A 564 -2.79 -3.84 25.74
N TYR A 565 -2.05 -2.93 25.12
CA TYR A 565 -2.06 -1.50 25.44
C TYR A 565 -3.47 -0.90 25.35
N HIS A 566 -4.26 -1.27 24.34
CA HIS A 566 -5.62 -0.75 24.20
C HIS A 566 -6.60 -1.37 25.20
N LEU A 567 -6.36 -2.62 25.63
CA LEU A 567 -7.21 -3.30 26.61
C LEU A 567 -7.24 -2.59 27.97
N TYR A 568 -6.10 -2.08 28.45
CA TYR A 568 -6.07 -1.35 29.73
C TYR A 568 -6.55 0.10 29.58
N ARG A 569 -6.33 0.72 28.41
CA ARG A 569 -6.90 2.04 28.10
C ARG A 569 -8.42 2.02 27.92
N GLY A 570 -9.02 0.83 27.87
CA GLY A 570 -10.46 0.66 27.69
C GLY A 570 -10.93 0.98 26.27
N SER A 571 -10.07 0.77 25.28
CA SER A 571 -10.36 1.02 23.86
C SER A 571 -10.47 -0.29 23.10
N THR A 572 -11.34 -0.33 22.08
CA THR A 572 -11.37 -1.45 21.14
C THR A 572 -10.22 -1.33 20.15
N VAL A 573 -9.51 -2.41 19.84
CA VAL A 573 -8.35 -2.41 18.92
C VAL A 573 -8.63 -3.23 17.66
N LEU A 574 -8.17 -2.71 16.53
CA LEU A 574 -8.39 -3.28 15.20
C LEU A 574 -7.06 -3.64 14.50
N PRO A 575 -6.38 -4.74 14.88
CA PRO A 575 -5.28 -5.26 14.07
C PRO A 575 -5.78 -5.76 12.72
N LYS A 576 -5.07 -5.39 11.66
CA LYS A 576 -5.24 -6.03 10.35
C LYS A 576 -4.23 -7.16 10.15
N SER A 577 -4.70 -8.30 9.68
CA SER A 577 -3.87 -9.39 9.16
C SER A 577 -4.65 -10.20 8.14
N THR A 578 -3.99 -10.72 7.11
CA THR A 578 -4.53 -11.75 6.21
C THR A 578 -3.93 -13.12 6.46
N ASN A 579 -2.92 -13.22 7.34
CA ASN A 579 -2.29 -14.48 7.70
C ASN A 579 -3.04 -15.10 8.90
N PRO A 580 -3.57 -16.34 8.78
CA PRO A 580 -4.35 -17.01 9.83
C PRO A 580 -3.59 -17.18 11.16
N ASP A 581 -2.32 -17.57 11.13
CA ASP A 581 -1.52 -17.78 12.34
C ASP A 581 -1.34 -16.48 13.12
N ARG A 582 -1.15 -15.36 12.42
CA ARG A 582 -1.09 -14.03 13.04
C ARG A 582 -2.44 -13.61 13.63
N ILE A 583 -3.54 -13.93 12.96
CA ILE A 583 -4.89 -13.63 13.46
C ILE A 583 -5.14 -14.39 14.78
N GLU A 584 -4.81 -15.67 14.82
CA GLU A 584 -4.94 -16.49 16.03
C GLU A 584 -3.99 -16.00 17.15
N ALA A 585 -2.74 -15.65 16.81
CA ALA A 585 -1.79 -15.10 17.77
C ALA A 585 -2.28 -13.77 18.35
N ASN A 586 -2.87 -12.89 17.53
CA ASN A 586 -3.42 -11.61 17.97
C ASN A 586 -4.64 -11.76 18.88
N ALA A 587 -5.33 -12.91 18.87
CA ALA A 587 -6.42 -13.20 19.81
C ALA A 587 -5.93 -13.50 21.23
N LYS A 588 -4.64 -13.81 21.41
CA LYS A 588 -4.03 -14.16 22.70
C LYS A 588 -3.46 -12.91 23.34
N LEU A 589 -4.34 -12.08 23.90
CA LEU A 589 -3.99 -10.84 24.60
C LEU A 589 -3.65 -11.10 26.07
N ILE A 590 -2.87 -10.20 26.69
CA ILE A 590 -2.49 -10.29 28.10
C ILE A 590 -2.94 -9.05 28.87
N GLU A 591 -3.05 -9.16 30.19
CA GLU A 591 -3.18 -8.00 31.07
C GLU A 591 -1.78 -7.48 31.41
N LEU A 592 -1.51 -6.22 31.07
CA LEU A 592 -0.26 -5.55 31.41
C LEU A 592 -0.30 -5.10 32.87
N ASP A 593 0.79 -5.31 33.61
CA ASP A 593 0.87 -4.88 35.00
C ASP A 593 1.06 -3.35 35.11
N ALA A 594 0.98 -2.81 36.34
CA ALA A 594 1.07 -1.37 36.56
C ALA A 594 2.44 -0.78 36.15
N GLU A 595 3.52 -1.57 36.21
CA GLU A 595 4.85 -1.13 35.79
C GLU A 595 4.94 -1.05 34.26
N ASP A 596 4.40 -2.03 33.55
CA ASP A 596 4.34 -2.05 32.09
C ASP A 596 3.49 -0.90 31.54
N GLN A 597 2.32 -0.66 32.17
CA GLN A 597 1.45 0.46 31.83
C GLN A 597 2.17 1.78 32.04
N LYS A 598 2.86 1.94 33.17
CA LYS A 598 3.65 3.14 33.45
C LYS A 598 4.75 3.35 32.41
N LEU A 599 5.48 2.30 32.03
CA LEU A 599 6.55 2.40 31.04
C LEU A 599 6.04 2.87 29.67
N LEU A 600 4.90 2.36 29.22
CA LEU A 600 4.26 2.80 27.97
C LEU A 600 3.75 4.24 28.07
N ASN A 601 3.15 4.62 29.21
CA ASN A 601 2.67 5.98 29.43
C ASN A 601 3.82 6.99 29.48
N ASP A 602 4.90 6.70 30.22
CA ASP A 602 6.09 7.54 30.29
C ASP A 602 6.71 7.75 28.90
N TYR A 603 6.75 6.70 28.07
CA TYR A 603 7.21 6.79 26.67
C TYR A 603 6.30 7.70 25.83
N SER A 604 4.99 7.47 25.87
CA SER A 604 4.01 8.28 25.15
C SER A 604 4.07 9.75 25.58
N GLU A 605 4.15 10.03 26.89
CA GLU A 605 4.27 11.39 27.42
C GLU A 605 5.59 12.07 27.02
N GLY A 606 6.69 11.32 27.00
CA GLY A 606 7.99 11.81 26.53
C GLY A 606 7.90 12.29 25.08
N LEU A 607 7.31 11.48 24.20
CA LEU A 607 7.11 11.84 22.80
C LEU A 607 6.22 13.07 22.61
N VAL A 608 5.16 13.21 23.41
CA VAL A 608 4.28 14.38 23.39
C VAL A 608 5.04 15.65 23.82
N LYS A 609 5.80 15.58 24.93
CA LYS A 609 6.59 16.72 25.44
C LYS A 609 7.68 17.15 24.46
N GLU A 610 8.26 16.21 23.72
CA GLU A 610 9.28 16.47 22.70
C GLU A 610 8.70 16.86 21.34
N GLY A 611 7.38 16.81 21.15
CA GLY A 611 6.74 17.06 19.85
C GLY A 611 7.10 16.03 18.76
N LYS A 612 7.46 14.80 19.17
CA LYS A 612 7.90 13.71 18.28
C LYS A 612 6.85 12.63 18.07
N VAL A 613 5.57 12.96 18.29
CA VAL A 613 4.48 12.04 18.00
C VAL A 613 4.40 11.74 16.51
N GLN A 614 4.13 10.48 16.16
CA GLN A 614 4.17 10.02 14.78
C GLN A 614 2.78 9.56 14.33
N ARG A 615 2.21 10.27 13.36
CA ARG A 615 0.99 9.88 12.65
C ARG A 615 1.33 9.27 11.29
N TYR A 616 0.89 8.04 11.06
CA TYR A 616 1.10 7.27 9.84
C TYR A 616 -0.04 7.41 8.84
N VAL A 617 -1.25 7.70 9.30
CA VAL A 617 -2.45 7.82 8.45
C VAL A 617 -2.94 9.26 8.44
N TYR A 618 -2.54 9.99 7.39
CA TYR A 618 -3.06 11.33 7.09
C TYR A 618 -3.14 11.53 5.58
N PRO A 619 -4.27 11.18 4.94
CA PRO A 619 -4.41 11.32 3.49
C PRO A 619 -4.29 12.80 3.06
N PRO A 620 -3.71 13.10 1.88
CA PRO A 620 -3.50 14.47 1.41
C PRO A 620 -4.80 15.07 0.86
N PHE A 621 -5.77 15.30 1.74
CA PHE A 621 -7.04 15.94 1.39
C PHE A 621 -6.93 17.47 1.29
N GLY A 622 -5.88 18.08 1.84
CA GLY A 622 -5.78 19.55 1.91
C GLY A 622 -6.86 20.16 2.80
N VAL A 623 -7.18 19.46 3.90
CA VAL A 623 -8.12 19.86 4.95
C VAL A 623 -7.40 19.76 6.28
N ASP A 624 -7.55 20.78 7.13
CA ASP A 624 -7.13 20.72 8.52
C ASP A 624 -8.23 20.05 9.36
N PHE A 625 -7.93 18.85 9.83
CA PHE A 625 -8.83 18.08 10.70
C PHE A 625 -8.70 18.47 12.18
N GLY A 626 -7.88 19.47 12.52
CA GLY A 626 -7.73 19.97 13.89
C GLY A 626 -6.95 19.03 14.81
N PHE A 627 -6.08 18.19 14.24
CA PHE A 627 -5.17 17.36 15.01
C PHE A 627 -3.91 18.17 15.36
N PRO A 628 -3.54 18.33 16.64
CA PRO A 628 -2.41 19.19 17.03
C PRO A 628 -1.07 18.84 16.40
N ASP A 629 -0.88 17.59 15.95
CA ASP A 629 0.33 17.14 15.27
C ASP A 629 0.38 17.50 13.77
N LYS A 630 -0.69 18.11 13.23
CA LYS A 630 -0.83 18.51 11.82
C LYS A 630 -1.34 19.94 11.60
N SER A 631 -1.89 20.57 12.64
CA SER A 631 -2.46 21.92 12.59
C SER A 631 -1.44 23.03 12.81
#